data_AF-A0A392PI20-F1
#
_entry.id   AF-A0A392PI20-F1
#
_cell.length_a   1.000
_cell.length_b   1.000
_cell.length_c   1.000
_cell.angle_alpha   90.00
_cell.angle_beta   90.00
_cell.angle_gamma   90.00
#
_symmetry.space_group_name_H-M   'P 1'
#
loop_
_entity.id
_entity.type
_entity.pdbx_description
1 polymer ?
#
loop_
_entity_poly.entity_id
_entity_poly.type
_entity_poly.pdbx_seq_one_letter_code
_entity_poly.pdbx_strand_id
1 'polypeptide(L)'
;MISWITTPVIGDTPAMLEPWARGADVVLRGYSGYNTRWVLKVLDRVFPVSQGGDGGTETAPIALTVFFGANDACLPNRCSAFQHVPLHEYKENIGSTVSFFK
;
A
#
# COMPACT_ATOMS: atom_id res chain seq x y z
N MET A 1 -3.99 0.44 -5.24
CA MET A 1 -2.97 1.51 -5.16
C MET A 1 -2.69 1.73 -3.70
N ILE A 2 -1.48 1.44 -3.23
CA ILE A 2 -1.08 1.85 -1.89
C ILE A 2 -0.45 3.24 -2.05
N SER A 3 -0.90 4.20 -1.26
CA SER A 3 -0.37 5.57 -1.27
C SER A 3 -0.02 5.94 0.17
N TRP A 4 1.18 6.42 0.42
CA TRP A 4 1.53 6.92 1.74
C TRP A 4 2.37 8.17 1.66
N ILE A 5 2.40 8.90 2.76
CA ILE A 5 2.95 10.24 2.84
C ILE A 5 4.24 10.20 3.66
N THR A 6 5.38 10.56 3.06
CA THR A 6 6.72 10.69 3.69
C THR A 6 7.34 12.05 3.31
N THR A 7 8.60 12.35 3.68
CA THR A 7 9.33 13.61 3.36
C THR A 7 10.77 13.29 2.86
N PRO A 8 11.44 13.95 1.85
CA PRO A 8 11.07 14.98 0.84
C PRO A 8 11.02 14.53 -0.68
N VAL A 9 10.39 15.38 -1.54
CA VAL A 9 9.62 15.15 -2.79
C VAL A 9 10.39 14.77 -4.08
N ILE A 10 9.88 13.78 -4.87
CA ILE A 10 10.06 13.66 -6.35
C ILE A 10 8.87 12.91 -7.03
N GLY A 11 8.05 13.56 -7.89
CA GLY A 11 7.22 12.89 -8.93
C GLY A 11 5.74 13.31 -9.10
N ASP A 12 5.13 12.93 -10.24
CA ASP A 12 3.74 13.22 -10.66
C ASP A 12 2.66 12.74 -9.66
N THR A 13 1.87 13.68 -9.12
CA THR A 13 0.86 13.42 -8.08
C THR A 13 -0.56 13.18 -8.66
N PRO A 14 -1.27 12.11 -8.27
CA PRO A 14 -2.69 11.88 -8.60
C PRO A 14 -3.60 12.98 -8.05
N ALA A 15 -4.73 13.23 -8.72
CA ALA A 15 -5.67 14.31 -8.37
C ALA A 15 -6.15 14.31 -6.89
N MET A 16 -6.30 13.13 -6.28
CA MET A 16 -6.68 13.00 -4.86
C MET A 16 -5.60 13.54 -3.89
N LEU A 17 -4.38 13.68 -4.38
CA LEU A 17 -3.19 14.04 -3.61
C LEU A 17 -2.69 15.44 -3.95
N GLU A 18 -3.33 16.14 -4.89
CA GLU A 18 -3.14 17.56 -5.20
C GLU A 18 -3.07 18.46 -3.95
N PRO A 19 -3.94 18.30 -2.91
CA PRO A 19 -3.86 19.13 -1.72
C PRO A 19 -2.55 18.95 -0.92
N TRP A 20 -1.91 17.79 -1.05
CA TRP A 20 -0.73 17.39 -0.28
C TRP A 20 0.57 17.60 -1.05
N ALA A 21 0.53 17.75 -2.38
CA ALA A 21 1.67 17.89 -3.26
C ALA A 21 2.64 19.05 -2.91
N ARG A 22 2.18 20.04 -2.14
CA ARG A 22 2.98 21.19 -1.70
C ARG A 22 3.47 21.12 -0.25
N GLY A 23 3.02 20.13 0.53
CA GLY A 23 3.26 20.06 1.97
C GLY A 23 3.85 18.75 2.48
N ALA A 24 3.82 17.69 1.66
CA ALA A 24 4.41 16.39 1.99
C ALA A 24 4.69 15.57 0.72
N ASP A 25 5.58 14.57 0.81
CA ASP A 25 5.79 13.66 -0.31
C ASP A 25 4.71 12.63 -0.29
N VAL A 26 4.33 12.23 -1.49
CA VAL A 26 3.45 11.10 -1.64
C VAL A 26 4.19 10.02 -2.42
N VAL A 27 4.48 8.92 -1.75
CA VAL A 27 5.03 7.73 -2.38
C VAL A 27 3.86 6.87 -2.84
N LEU A 28 3.79 6.69 -4.15
CA LEU A 28 2.73 5.94 -4.81
C LEU A 28 3.22 4.56 -5.20
N ARG A 29 2.54 3.54 -4.70
CA ARG A 29 2.84 2.13 -4.98
C ARG A 29 1.58 1.45 -5.47
N GLY A 30 1.24 1.74 -6.72
CA GLY A 30 0.16 1.11 -7.47
C GLY A 30 0.68 -0.02 -8.34
N TYR A 31 0.23 -1.25 -8.06
CA TYR A 31 0.54 -2.42 -8.88
C TYR A 31 -0.76 -2.94 -9.51
N SER A 32 -0.82 -2.93 -10.84
CA SER A 32 -1.98 -3.42 -11.57
C SER A 32 -2.20 -4.91 -11.30
N GLY A 33 -3.46 -5.31 -11.09
CA GLY A 33 -3.84 -6.70 -10.81
C GLY A 33 -3.48 -7.22 -9.41
N TYR A 34 -2.88 -6.41 -8.53
CA TYR A 34 -2.56 -6.86 -7.17
C TYR A 34 -3.81 -6.83 -6.28
N ASN A 35 -3.97 -7.88 -5.48
CA ASN A 35 -5.00 -8.03 -4.45
C ASN A 35 -4.33 -8.07 -3.06
N THR A 36 -5.11 -8.26 -2.00
CA THR A 36 -4.59 -8.22 -0.63
C THR A 36 -3.56 -9.32 -0.30
N ARG A 37 -3.53 -10.45 -1.02
CA ARG A 37 -2.49 -11.49 -0.84
C ARG A 37 -1.09 -10.99 -1.23
N TRP A 38 -1.02 -10.11 -2.22
CA TRP A 38 0.24 -9.58 -2.70
C TRP A 38 0.82 -8.53 -1.77
N VAL A 39 -0.03 -7.84 -1.01
CA VAL A 39 0.39 -6.82 -0.03
C VAL A 39 1.41 -7.38 0.93
N LEU A 40 1.07 -8.49 1.58
CA LEU A 40 1.92 -9.11 2.60
C LEU A 40 3.31 -9.48 2.08
N LYS A 41 3.43 -9.80 0.79
CA LYS A 41 4.71 -10.16 0.15
C LYS A 41 5.54 -8.94 -0.23
N VAL A 42 4.89 -7.80 -0.38
CA VAL A 42 5.48 -6.57 -0.92
C VAL A 42 5.79 -5.58 0.19
N LEU A 43 5.10 -5.67 1.35
CA LEU A 43 5.33 -4.81 2.51
C LEU A 43 6.81 -4.74 2.89
N ASP A 44 7.48 -5.87 3.10
CA ASP A 44 8.91 -5.89 3.48
C ASP A 44 9.84 -5.27 2.45
N ARG A 45 9.48 -5.34 1.16
CA ARG A 45 10.32 -4.81 0.07
C ARG A 45 10.14 -3.32 -0.14
N VAL A 46 8.92 -2.83 0.12
CA VAL A 46 8.54 -1.46 -0.18
C VAL A 46 8.63 -0.57 1.06
N PHE A 47 8.59 -1.19 2.24
CA PHE A 47 8.90 -0.60 3.53
C PHE A 47 10.04 -1.41 4.15
N PRO A 48 11.29 -1.20 3.73
CA PRO A 48 12.41 -1.80 4.43
C PRO A 48 12.34 -1.33 5.88
N VAL A 49 12.17 -2.28 6.80
CA VAL A 49 12.17 -2.02 8.23
C VAL A 49 13.42 -1.24 8.54
N SER A 50 13.26 0.01 8.98
CA SER A 50 14.34 0.83 9.52
C SER A 50 14.85 0.15 10.79
N GLN A 51 15.70 -0.86 10.65
CA GLN A 51 16.51 -1.33 11.76
C GLN A 51 17.42 -0.17 12.12
N GLY A 52 17.17 0.40 13.30
CA GLY A 52 17.98 1.48 13.86
C GLY A 52 19.46 1.11 13.78
N GLY A 53 20.18 1.85 12.96
CA GLY A 53 21.57 1.57 12.63
C GLY A 53 21.96 2.41 11.42
N ASP A 54 22.47 3.60 11.71
CA ASP A 54 23.44 4.30 10.86
C ASP A 54 22.86 5.05 9.64
N GLY A 55 22.31 6.24 9.90
CA GLY A 55 22.50 7.41 9.02
C GLY A 55 21.62 7.54 7.76
N GLY A 56 20.66 6.65 7.52
CA GLY A 56 19.66 6.80 6.46
C GLY A 56 18.27 7.12 7.03
N THR A 57 17.87 8.39 7.03
CA THR A 57 16.53 8.83 7.46
C THR A 57 15.45 8.38 6.48
N GLU A 58 14.84 7.22 6.70
CA GLU A 58 13.44 7.01 6.28
C GLU A 58 12.57 7.00 7.54
N THR A 59 11.95 8.14 7.81
CA THR A 59 10.96 8.33 8.86
C THR A 59 9.69 7.54 8.53
N ALA A 60 9.12 6.86 9.54
CA ALA A 60 7.83 6.19 9.40
C ALA A 60 6.77 7.15 8.81
N PRO A 61 5.90 6.69 7.90
CA PRO A 61 4.94 7.56 7.23
C PRO A 61 3.98 8.22 8.24
N ILE A 62 3.73 9.52 8.07
CA ILE A 62 2.79 10.28 8.93
C ILE A 62 1.33 9.90 8.65
N ALA A 63 1.06 9.38 7.45
CA ALA A 63 -0.23 8.90 7.02
C ALA A 63 -0.06 7.82 5.94
N LEU A 64 -0.87 6.76 6.04
CA LEU A 64 -0.91 5.65 5.09
C LEU A 64 -2.35 5.48 4.58
N THR A 65 -2.48 5.38 3.26
CA THR A 65 -3.75 5.08 2.58
C THR A 65 -3.61 3.77 1.80
N VAL A 66 -4.47 2.80 2.10
CA VAL A 66 -4.45 1.46 1.49
C VAL A 66 -5.68 1.30 0.60
N PHE A 67 -5.50 1.28 -0.73
CA PHE A 67 -6.58 0.96 -1.68
C PHE A 67 -6.42 -0.42 -2.31
N PHE A 68 -6.94 -1.44 -1.60
CA PHE A 68 -7.19 -2.80 -2.11
C PHE A 68 -8.68 -3.15 -2.00
N GLY A 69 -9.10 -4.22 -2.69
CA GLY A 69 -10.46 -4.73 -2.61
C GLY A 69 -11.12 -4.93 -3.98
N ALA A 70 -10.80 -4.10 -4.98
CA ALA A 70 -11.41 -4.22 -6.31
C ALA A 70 -11.07 -5.55 -6.99
N ASN A 71 -9.79 -5.95 -6.95
CA ASN A 71 -9.33 -7.23 -7.51
C ASN A 71 -9.76 -8.42 -6.65
N ASP A 72 -9.71 -8.27 -5.32
CA ASP A 72 -10.19 -9.25 -4.34
C ASP A 72 -11.66 -9.62 -4.55
N ALA A 73 -12.49 -8.63 -4.91
CA ALA A 73 -13.92 -8.78 -5.18
C ALA A 73 -14.25 -9.40 -6.55
N CYS A 74 -13.25 -9.79 -7.35
CA CYS A 74 -13.50 -10.49 -8.61
C CYS A 74 -14.37 -11.72 -8.37
N LEU A 75 -15.39 -11.91 -9.20
CA LEU A 75 -16.30 -13.05 -9.07
C LEU A 75 -15.57 -14.35 -9.46
N PRO A 76 -15.73 -15.44 -8.67
CA PRO A 76 -15.04 -16.71 -8.92
C PRO A 76 -15.50 -17.43 -10.21
N ASN A 77 -16.59 -16.97 -10.84
CA ASN A 77 -17.16 -17.54 -12.06
C ASN A 77 -16.97 -16.66 -13.31
N ARG A 78 -16.02 -15.71 -13.27
CA ARG A 78 -15.71 -14.80 -14.40
C ARG A 78 -14.24 -14.92 -14.81
N CYS A 79 -13.87 -14.28 -15.92
CA CYS A 79 -12.50 -14.34 -16.46
C CYS A 79 -11.41 -13.86 -15.48
N SER A 80 -11.76 -13.04 -14.49
CA SER A 80 -10.85 -12.55 -13.45
C SER A 80 -10.91 -13.35 -12.14
N ALA A 81 -11.51 -14.54 -12.14
CA ALA A 81 -11.66 -15.40 -10.95
C ALA A 81 -10.34 -15.67 -10.21
N PHE A 82 -9.21 -15.69 -10.93
CA PHE A 82 -7.87 -15.87 -10.36
C PHE A 82 -7.46 -14.76 -9.37
N GLN A 83 -8.11 -13.60 -9.40
CA GLN A 83 -7.84 -12.49 -8.48
C GLN A 83 -8.70 -12.54 -7.21
N HIS A 84 -9.73 -13.40 -7.19
CA HIS A 84 -10.68 -13.49 -6.09
C HIS A 84 -9.99 -13.81 -4.76
N VAL A 85 -10.37 -13.07 -3.72
CA VAL A 85 -9.97 -13.33 -2.33
C VAL A 85 -11.25 -13.46 -1.49
N PRO A 86 -11.45 -14.59 -0.77
CA PRO A 86 -12.57 -14.75 0.15
C PRO A 86 -12.61 -13.67 1.24
N LEU A 87 -13.81 -13.32 1.70
CA LEU A 87 -14.00 -12.22 2.65
C LEU A 87 -13.22 -12.39 3.97
N HIS A 88 -13.14 -13.62 4.51
CA HIS A 88 -12.40 -13.88 5.74
C HIS A 88 -10.90 -13.58 5.55
N GLU A 89 -10.33 -14.05 4.45
CA GLU A 89 -8.93 -13.83 4.10
C GLU A 89 -8.64 -12.36 3.82
N TYR A 90 -9.52 -11.65 3.12
CA TYR A 90 -9.41 -10.20 2.91
C TYR A 90 -9.30 -9.46 4.25
N LYS A 91 -10.15 -9.79 5.24
CA LYS A 91 -10.11 -9.17 6.57
C LYS A 91 -8.78 -9.44 7.28
N GLU A 92 -8.29 -10.68 7.22
CA GLU A 92 -7.01 -11.06 7.82
C GLU A 92 -5.83 -10.34 7.14
N ASN A 93 -5.83 -10.24 5.81
CA ASN A 93 -4.78 -9.56 5.06
C ASN A 93 -4.73 -8.06 5.38
N ILE A 94 -5.89 -7.39 5.45
CA ILE A 94 -5.97 -5.98 5.87
C ILE A 94 -5.52 -5.81 7.33
N GLY A 95 -5.96 -6.70 8.23
CA GLY A 95 -5.54 -6.69 9.63
C GLY A 95 -4.02 -6.81 9.79
N SER A 96 -3.42 -7.74 9.04
CA SER A 96 -1.97 -7.95 9.02
C SER A 96 -1.22 -6.75 8.45
N THR A 97 -1.75 -6.14 7.40
CA THR A 97 -1.20 -4.90 6.83
C THR A 97 -1.21 -3.75 7.83
N VAL A 98 -2.30 -3.55 8.56
CA VAL A 98 -2.38 -2.49 9.57
C VAL A 98 -1.44 -2.76 10.75
N SER A 99 -1.33 -4.03 11.18
CA SER A 99 -0.43 -4.43 12.26
C SER A 99 1.06 -4.25 11.90
N PHE A 100 1.42 -4.32 10.62
CA PHE A 100 2.79 -4.07 10.17
C PHE A 100 3.27 -2.63 10.45
N PHE A 101 2.35 -1.65 10.48
CA PHE A 101 2.68 -0.23 10.71
C PHE A 101 2.40 0.26 12.13
N LYS A 102 2.00 -0.63 13.04
CA LYS A 102 1.82 -0.32 14.47
C LYS A 102 3.10 -0.66 15.23
#